data_AF-A0A368DBQ3-F1
#
_entry.id   AF-A0A368DBQ3-F1
#
_cell.length_a   1.000
_cell.length_b   1.000
_cell.length_c   1.000
_cell.angle_alpha   90.00
_cell.angle_beta   90.00
_cell.angle_gamma   90.00
#
_symmetry.space_group_name_H-M   'P 1'
#
loop_
_entity.id
_entity.type
_entity.pdbx_description
1 polymer ?
#
loop_
_entity_poly.entity_id
_entity_poly.type
_entity_poly.pdbx_seq_one_letter_code
_entity_poly.pdbx_strand_id
1 'polypeptide(L)'
;MITIKFFESSDVDEYINNAKAEVEDLFQMYYPDSECELKVDKEEIQFEIIFKDNWSSPEDIDEDVIRDICQSNELYCWILIDNKMNKGYFYDEDDEFVYR
;
A
#
# COMPACT_ATOMS: atom_id res chain seq x y z
N MET A 1 7.15 -0.62 15.18
CA MET A 1 7.41 0.00 13.86
C MET A 1 6.20 -0.26 12.98
N ILE A 2 5.65 0.80 12.38
CA ILE A 2 4.51 0.69 11.49
C ILE A 2 5.01 0.66 10.05
N THR A 3 4.43 -0.23 9.26
CA THR A 3 4.75 -0.40 7.85
C THR A 3 3.44 -0.42 7.07
N ILE A 4 3.37 0.33 5.98
CA ILE A 4 2.25 0.30 5.04
C ILE A 4 2.71 -0.45 3.79
N LYS A 5 1.88 -1.35 3.28
CA LYS A 5 2.18 -2.10 2.06
C LYS A 5 1.02 -2.00 1.11
N PHE A 6 1.22 -1.41 -0.06
CA PHE A 6 0.31 -1.55 -1.19
C PHE A 6 0.79 -2.70 -2.05
N PHE A 7 -0.10 -3.54 -2.57
CA PHE A 7 0.31 -4.71 -3.33
C PHE A 7 -0.77 -5.19 -4.30
N GLU A 8 -0.32 -5.85 -5.37
CA GLU A 8 -1.17 -6.54 -6.34
C GLU A 8 -0.39 -7.64 -7.06
N SER A 9 -1.11 -8.56 -7.67
CA SER A 9 -0.56 -9.61 -8.53
C SER A 9 -0.30 -9.11 -9.95
N SER A 10 0.97 -8.81 -10.26
CA SER A 10 1.41 -8.46 -11.62
C SER A 10 2.91 -8.73 -11.78
N ASP A 11 3.34 -9.10 -12.98
CA ASP A 11 4.74 -9.22 -13.41
C ASP A 11 5.11 -8.24 -14.55
N VAL A 12 4.20 -7.32 -14.89
CA VAL A 12 4.39 -6.34 -15.97
C VAL A 12 5.19 -5.15 -15.43
N ASP A 13 6.48 -5.09 -15.77
CA ASP A 13 7.42 -4.06 -15.28
C ASP A 13 6.90 -2.62 -15.49
N GLU A 14 6.29 -2.31 -16.64
CA GLU A 14 5.73 -0.96 -16.92
C GLU A 14 4.61 -0.60 -15.95
N TYR A 15 3.68 -1.54 -15.73
CA TYR A 15 2.57 -1.37 -14.81
C TYR A 15 3.08 -1.19 -13.37
N ILE A 16 3.99 -2.06 -12.91
CA ILE A 16 4.56 -2.01 -11.56
C ILE A 16 5.26 -0.67 -11.29
N ASN A 17 6.06 -0.19 -12.25
CA ASN A 17 6.79 1.06 -12.08
C ASN A 17 5.86 2.29 -12.09
N ASN A 18 4.80 2.27 -12.91
CA ASN A 18 3.80 3.33 -12.94
C ASN A 18 3.01 3.36 -11.62
N ALA A 19 2.51 2.20 -11.17
CA ALA A 19 1.80 2.08 -9.90
C ALA A 19 2.69 2.56 -8.73
N LYS A 20 3.96 2.17 -8.72
CA LYS A 20 4.93 2.63 -7.70
C LYS A 20 5.07 4.16 -7.71
N ALA A 21 5.25 4.77 -8.88
CA ALA A 21 5.41 6.21 -8.99
C ALA A 21 4.14 6.97 -8.55
N GLU A 22 2.96 6.54 -9.00
CA GLU A 22 1.69 7.18 -8.65
C GLU A 22 1.36 7.06 -7.16
N VAL A 23 1.55 5.87 -6.59
CA VAL A 23 1.34 5.63 -5.16
C VAL A 23 2.36 6.40 -4.31
N GLU A 24 3.63 6.45 -4.71
CA GLU A 24 4.68 7.21 -4.01
C GLU A 24 4.36 8.70 -4.00
N ASP A 25 4.03 9.28 -5.15
CA ASP A 25 3.65 10.68 -5.27
C ASP A 25 2.43 11.00 -4.40
N LEU A 26 1.36 10.21 -4.49
CA LEU A 26 0.13 10.44 -3.72
C LEU A 26 0.36 10.25 -2.22
N PHE A 27 1.04 9.19 -1.81
CA PHE A 27 1.24 8.88 -0.39
C PHE A 27 2.14 9.94 0.28
N GLN A 28 3.22 10.36 -0.39
CA GLN A 28 4.13 11.37 0.14
C GLN A 28 3.56 12.80 0.13
N MET A 29 2.46 13.07 -0.58
CA MET A 29 1.71 14.32 -0.38
C MET A 29 1.15 14.44 1.04
N TYR A 30 0.81 13.31 1.68
CA TYR A 30 0.29 13.25 3.05
C TYR A 30 1.38 12.90 4.08
N TYR A 31 2.33 12.04 3.71
CA TYR A 31 3.41 11.55 4.57
C TYR A 31 4.79 11.81 3.92
N PRO A 32 5.23 13.07 3.86
CA PRO A 32 6.40 13.49 3.06
C PRO A 32 7.73 12.91 3.53
N ASP A 33 7.82 12.52 4.81
CA ASP A 33 9.04 11.96 5.41
C ASP A 33 9.11 10.43 5.27
N SER A 34 8.07 9.79 4.71
CA SER A 34 8.03 8.33 4.57
C SER A 34 9.00 7.81 3.52
N GLU A 35 9.74 6.76 3.87
CA GLU A 35 10.62 6.03 2.96
C GLU A 35 9.81 5.04 2.13
N CYS A 36 10.00 5.03 0.80
CA CYS A 36 9.35 4.11 -0.13
C CYS A 36 10.33 3.04 -0.65
N GLU A 37 9.90 1.78 -0.62
CA GLU A 37 10.63 0.62 -1.14
C GLU A 37 9.72 -0.21 -2.06
N LEU A 38 10.24 -0.64 -3.22
CA LEU A 38 9.52 -1.55 -4.13
C LEU A 38 10.13 -2.95 -4.03
N LYS A 39 9.28 -3.95 -3.81
CA LYS A 39 9.65 -5.37 -3.83
C LYS A 39 8.83 -6.08 -4.90
N VAL A 40 9.51 -6.84 -5.77
CA VAL A 40 8.85 -7.64 -6.82
C VAL A 40 9.20 -9.11 -6.60
N ASP A 41 8.18 -9.94 -6.49
CA ASP A 41 8.26 -11.39 -6.42
C ASP A 41 7.81 -11.99 -7.75
N LYS A 42 8.78 -12.48 -8.54
CA LYS A 42 8.51 -13.06 -9.86
C LYS A 42 7.97 -14.48 -9.80
N GLU A 43 8.13 -15.18 -8.67
CA GLU A 43 7.62 -16.55 -8.52
C GLU A 43 6.12 -16.51 -8.21
N GLU A 44 5.70 -15.59 -7.34
CA GLU A 44 4.29 -15.39 -6.96
C GLU A 44 3.54 -14.42 -7.88
N ILE A 45 4.22 -13.82 -8.88
CA ILE A 45 3.66 -12.81 -9.80
C ILE A 45 3.01 -11.69 -8.98
N GLN A 46 3.77 -11.10 -8.06
CA GLN A 46 3.29 -10.10 -7.11
C GLN A 46 4.33 -8.99 -6.91
N PHE A 47 3.86 -7.77 -6.67
CA PHE A 47 4.71 -6.68 -6.18
C PHE A 47 4.14 -6.07 -4.90
N GLU A 48 5.02 -5.45 -4.11
CA GLU A 48 4.70 -4.71 -2.90
C GLU A 48 5.39 -3.33 -2.96
N ILE A 49 4.63 -2.26 -2.76
CA ILE A 49 5.12 -0.90 -2.52
C ILE A 49 5.03 -0.66 -1.02
N ILE A 50 6.16 -0.49 -0.36
CA ILE A 50 6.30 -0.52 1.09
C ILE A 50 6.70 0.88 1.57
N PHE A 51 5.90 1.45 2.47
CA PHE A 51 6.21 2.70 3.15
C PHE A 51 6.56 2.47 4.62
N LYS A 52 7.60 3.18 5.07
CA LYS A 52 8.07 3.17 6.46
C LYS A 52 8.34 4.61 6.92
N ASP A 53 7.93 4.92 8.13
CA ASP A 53 8.22 6.19 8.80
C ASP A 53 8.18 5.97 10.32
N ASN A 54 8.42 7.03 11.08
CA ASN A 54 8.36 7.08 12.53
C ASN A 54 6.93 7.23 13.07
N TRP A 55 5.96 6.54 12.46
CA TRP A 55 4.59 6.51 12.99
C TRP A 55 4.54 5.79 14.34
N SER A 56 3.76 6.35 15.25
CA SER A 56 3.61 5.88 16.63
C SER A 56 2.43 4.95 16.81
N SER A 57 1.38 5.13 15.99
CA SER A 57 0.13 4.39 16.00
C SER A 57 -0.41 4.19 14.58
N PRO A 58 -1.10 3.08 14.26
CA PRO A 58 -1.82 2.92 12.99
C PRO A 58 -2.87 4.01 12.76
N GLU A 59 -3.33 4.67 13.83
CA GLU A 59 -4.25 5.81 13.78
C GLU A 59 -3.57 7.08 13.23
N ASP A 60 -2.24 7.11 13.16
CA ASP A 60 -1.49 8.19 12.48
C ASP A 60 -1.65 8.09 10.95
N ILE A 61 -2.23 7.00 10.45
CA ILE A 61 -2.51 6.75 9.04
C ILE A 61 -3.99 6.98 8.77
N ASP A 62 -4.29 8.01 7.99
CA ASP A 62 -5.62 8.33 7.51
C ASP A 62 -6.14 7.23 6.57
N GLU A 63 -7.25 6.61 6.96
CA GLU A 63 -7.92 5.55 6.21
C GLU A 63 -8.50 6.05 4.89
N ASP A 64 -8.96 7.30 4.83
CA ASP A 64 -9.51 7.88 3.62
C ASP A 64 -8.41 8.02 2.55
N VAL A 65 -7.20 8.37 2.96
CA VAL A 65 -6.03 8.43 2.07
C VAL A 65 -5.67 7.04 1.54
N ILE A 66 -5.64 6.02 2.41
CA ILE A 66 -5.37 4.64 1.98
C ILE A 66 -6.41 4.16 0.97
N ARG A 67 -7.69 4.41 1.28
CA ARG A 67 -8.80 4.04 0.40
C ARG A 67 -8.69 4.71 -0.96
N ASP A 68 -8.47 6.02 -1.01
CA ASP A 68 -8.39 6.76 -2.26
C ASP A 68 -7.23 6.28 -3.15
N ILE A 69 -6.08 5.98 -2.55
CA ILE A 69 -4.91 5.41 -3.25
C ILE A 69 -5.23 4.02 -3.78
N CYS A 70 -5.77 3.14 -2.94
CA CYS A 70 -6.20 1.81 -3.36
C CYS A 70 -7.22 1.89 -4.50
N GLN A 71 -8.18 2.82 -4.46
CA GLN A 71 -9.27 2.93 -5.45
C GLN A 71 -8.75 3.40 -6.79
N SER A 72 -7.85 4.37 -6.76
CA SER A 72 -7.31 4.98 -7.98
C SER A 72 -6.34 4.06 -8.71
N ASN A 73 -5.74 3.08 -8.02
CA ASN A 73 -4.69 2.22 -8.55
C ASN A 73 -5.07 0.73 -8.60
N GLU A 74 -6.29 0.35 -8.17
CA GLU A 74 -6.77 -1.03 -8.07
C GLU A 74 -5.91 -1.93 -7.13
N LEU A 75 -5.31 -1.35 -6.09
CA LEU A 75 -4.38 -2.03 -5.19
C LEU A 75 -5.02 -2.49 -3.87
N TYR A 76 -4.44 -3.55 -3.29
CA TYR A 76 -4.68 -3.93 -1.90
C TYR A 76 -3.73 -3.20 -0.96
N CYS A 77 -4.10 -3.04 0.32
CA CYS A 77 -3.22 -2.45 1.33
C CYS A 77 -3.21 -3.21 2.67
N TRP A 78 -2.02 -3.37 3.26
CA TRP A 78 -1.83 -3.83 4.64
C TRP A 78 -1.12 -2.79 5.50
N ILE A 79 -1.66 -2.54 6.69
CA ILE A 79 -0.97 -1.82 7.77
C ILE A 79 -0.45 -2.85 8.76
N LEU A 80 0.87 -2.85 8.97
CA LEU A 80 1.55 -3.77 9.84
C LEU A 80 2.12 -3.05 11.07
N ILE A 81 2.04 -3.69 12.24
CA ILE A 81 2.76 -3.30 13.46
C ILE A 81 3.78 -4.38 13.76
N ASP A 82 5.06 -4.00 13.81
CA ASP A 82 6.18 -4.92 14.05
C ASP A 82 6.14 -6.14 13.10
N ASN A 83 5.86 -5.87 11.83
CA ASN A 83 5.69 -6.86 10.74
C ASN A 83 4.54 -7.86 10.93
N LYS A 84 3.62 -7.60 11.85
CA LYS A 84 2.36 -8.36 11.98
C LYS A 84 1.21 -7.54 11.42
N MET A 85 0.36 -8.19 10.64
CA MET A 85 -0.85 -7.57 10.08
C MET A 85 -1.70 -7.00 11.23
N ASN A 86 -2.03 -5.71 11.14
CA ASN A 86 -2.91 -5.03 12.07
C ASN A 86 -4.24 -4.65 11.41
N LYS A 87 -4.18 -4.13 10.17
CA LYS A 87 -5.35 -3.81 9.35
C LYS A 87 -5.09 -4.22 7.90
N GLY A 88 -6.10 -4.74 7.22
CA GLY A 88 -6.10 -4.98 5.79
C GLY A 88 -7.25 -4.29 5.08
N TYR A 89 -6.96 -3.76 3.90
CA TYR A 89 -7.88 -3.06 3.03
C TYR A 89 -7.87 -3.69 1.64
N PHE A 90 -9.05 -4.02 1.14
CA PHE A 90 -9.20 -4.71 -0.15
C PHE A 90 -10.58 -4.46 -0.76
N TYR A 91 -10.66 -4.57 -2.09
CA TYR A 91 -11.93 -4.66 -2.80
C TYR A 91 -12.51 -6.06 -2.62
N ASP A 92 -13.80 -6.15 -2.30
CA ASP A 92 -14.54 -7.40 -2.33
C ASP A 92 -15.19 -7.66 -3.71
N GLU A 93 -16.01 -8.71 -3.80
CA GLU A 93 -16.67 -9.11 -5.06
C GLU A 93 -17.65 -8.06 -5.60
N ASP A 94 -18.03 -7.07 -4.78
CA ASP A 94 -18.93 -5.97 -5.12
C ASP A 94 -18.16 -4.66 -5.36
N ASP A 95 -16.83 -4.71 -5.48
CA ASP A 95 -15.92 -3.56 -5.56
C ASP A 95 -16.05 -2.59 -4.36
N GLU A 96 -16.57 -3.07 -3.23
CA GLU A 96 -16.63 -2.29 -2.00
C GLU A 96 -15.30 -2.38 -1.25
N PHE A 97 -14.86 -1.26 -0.68
CA PHE A 97 -13.64 -1.21 0.11
C PHE A 97 -13.90 -1.81 1.50
N VAL A 98 -13.34 -3.00 1.76
CA VAL A 98 -13.58 -3.79 2.97
C VAL A 98 -12.37 -3.76 3.90
N TYR A 99 -12.67 -3.65 5.20
CA TYR A 99 -11.72 -3.69 6.31
C TYR A 99 -11.71 -5.07 7.00
N ARG A 100 -10.53 -5.65 7.25
CA ARG A 100 -10.33 -6.82 8.13
C ARG A 100 -9.19 -6.67 9.11
#